data_AF-A0A7X1NVB0-F1
#
_entry.id   AF-A0A7X1NVB0-F1
#
_cell.length_a   1.000
_cell.length_b   1.000
_cell.length_c   1.000
_cell.angle_alpha   90.00
_cell.angle_beta   90.00
_cell.angle_gamma   90.00
#
_symmetry.space_group_name_H-M   'P 1'
#
loop_
_entity.id
_entity.type
_entity.pdbx_description
1 polymer ?
#
loop_
_entity_poly.entity_id
_entity_poly.type
_entity_poly.pdbx_seq_one_letter_code
_entity_poly.pdbx_strand_id
1 'polypeptide(L)' 'MRAGADSLFVPLLTDSATIRLLREKLGGPVTVMALPGAPSVPTLLDAGATRVSLGQSAMLAVLGNTDT' A
#
# COMPACT_ATOMS: atom_id res chain seq x y z
N MET A 1 -8.09 11.40 9.35
CA MET A 1 -7.93 11.53 10.82
C MET A 1 -9.05 12.35 11.47
N ARG A 2 -9.31 13.61 11.07
CA ARG A 2 -10.31 14.49 11.75
C ARG A 2 -11.74 13.92 11.85
N ALA A 3 -12.13 13.02 10.96
CA ALA A 3 -13.41 12.32 10.98
C ALA A 3 -13.40 11.00 11.78
N GLY A 4 -12.34 10.70 12.55
CA GLY A 4 -12.20 9.49 13.36
C GLY A 4 -11.57 8.28 12.68
N ALA A 5 -11.00 8.44 11.47
CA ALA A 5 -10.30 7.34 10.80
C ALA A 5 -8.95 7.02 11.47
N ASP A 6 -8.66 5.74 11.68
CA ASP A 6 -7.39 5.24 12.25
C ASP A 6 -6.25 5.20 11.24
N SER A 7 -6.56 5.11 9.95
CA SER A 7 -5.57 5.12 8.87
C SER A 7 -6.15 5.74 7.60
N LEU A 8 -5.28 6.36 6.80
CA LEU A 8 -5.57 6.73 5.42
C LEU A 8 -5.08 5.61 4.49
N PHE A 9 -5.98 5.05 3.68
CA PHE A 9 -5.61 4.12 2.61
C PHE A 9 -5.53 4.84 1.26
N VAL A 10 -4.36 4.77 0.61
CA VAL A 10 -4.13 5.34 -0.72
C VAL A 10 -3.76 4.22 -1.70
N PRO A 11 -4.74 3.66 -2.45
CA PRO A 11 -4.47 2.60 -3.41
C PRO A 11 -3.63 3.11 -4.58
N LEU A 12 -2.79 2.23 -5.16
CA LEU A 12 -1.87 2.51 -6.28
C LEU A 12 -0.74 3.50 -6.00
N LEU A 13 -0.64 4.05 -4.79
CA LEU A 13 0.50 4.84 -4.38
C LEU A 13 1.75 3.96 -4.19
N THR A 14 2.70 4.08 -5.11
CA THR A 14 3.95 3.32 -5.13
C THR A 14 5.20 4.20 -4.99
N ASP A 15 5.08 5.50 -5.20
CA ASP A 15 6.20 6.45 -5.05
C ASP A 15 6.58 6.63 -3.58
N SER A 16 7.83 6.29 -3.26
CA SER A 16 8.34 6.34 -1.89
C SER A 16 8.43 7.76 -1.34
N ALA A 17 8.72 8.76 -2.18
CA ALA A 17 8.78 10.16 -1.74
C ALA A 17 7.40 10.68 -1.32
N THR A 18 6.37 10.36 -2.10
CA THR A 18 4.99 10.72 -1.79
C THR A 18 4.46 9.98 -0.56
N ILE A 19 4.80 8.70 -0.36
CA ILE A 19 4.45 7.96 0.87
C ILE A 19 5.04 8.64 2.10
N ARG A 20 6.32 9.01 2.05
CA ARG A 20 7.00 9.71 3.14
C ARG A 20 6.35 11.06 3.44
N LEU A 21 6.11 11.85 2.39
CA LEU A 21 5.43 13.14 2.52
C LEU A 21 4.05 13.00 3.17
N LEU A 22 3.25 12.02 2.74
CA LEU A 22 1.94 11.76 3.33
C LEU A 22 2.06 11.36 4.80
N ARG A 23 2.98 10.46 5.14
CA ARG A 23 3.21 10.05 6.52
C ARG A 23 3.55 11.24 7.42
N GLU A 24 4.41 12.13 6.95
CA GLU A 24 4.82 13.35 7.67
C GLU A 24 3.67 14.36 7.82
N LYS A 25 2.92 14.62 6.73
CA LYS A 25 1.86 15.65 6.72
C LYS A 25 0.57 15.20 7.39
N LEU A 26 0.23 13.92 7.31
CA LEU A 26 -1.01 13.39 7.88
C LEU A 26 -0.91 13.22 9.40
N GLY A 27 0.31 13.04 9.92
CA GLY A 27 0.55 12.76 11.34
C GLY A 27 -0.05 11.44 11.82
N GLY A 28 -0.35 10.51 10.90
CA GLY A 28 -1.06 9.27 11.20
C GLY A 28 -0.73 8.13 10.22
N PRO A 29 -1.23 6.90 10.50
CA PRO A 29 -0.90 5.71 9.71
C PRO A 29 -1.34 5.82 8.25
N VAL A 30 -0.43 5.50 7.33
CA VAL A 30 -0.70 5.41 5.89
C VAL A 30 -0.68 3.95 5.47
N THR A 31 -1.79 3.48 4.90
CA THR A 31 -1.90 2.17 4.28
C THR A 31 -1.69 2.30 2.77
N VAL A 32 -0.95 1.38 2.17
CA VAL A 32 -0.78 1.27 0.71
C VAL A 32 -1.10 -0.15 0.23
N MET A 33 -1.00 -0.37 -1.07
CA MET A 33 -1.26 -1.67 -1.69
C MET A 33 -0.05 -2.10 -2.51
N ALA A 34 0.46 -3.30 -2.25
CA ALA A 34 1.39 -3.95 -3.15
C ALA A 34 0.61 -4.60 -4.31
N LEU A 35 1.20 -4.52 -5.49
CA LEU A 35 0.66 -5.06 -6.74
C LEU A 35 1.83 -5.44 -7.66
N PRO A 36 1.61 -6.27 -8.70
CA PRO A 36 2.64 -6.56 -9.68
C PRO A 36 3.28 -5.29 -10.24
N GLY A 37 4.62 -5.23 -10.25
CA GLY A 37 5.39 -4.06 -10.70
C GLY A 37 5.59 -2.93 -9.68
N ALA A 38 4.95 -3.01 -8.50
CA ALA A 38 5.23 -2.07 -7.41
C ALA A 38 6.56 -2.38 -6.69
N PRO A 39 7.12 -1.41 -5.93
CA PRO A 39 8.22 -1.68 -5.02
C PRO A 39 7.91 -2.80 -4.02
N SER A 40 8.97 -3.42 -3.49
CA SER A 40 8.83 -4.48 -2.48
C SER A 40 8.11 -3.98 -1.22
N VAL A 41 7.44 -4.89 -0.50
CA VAL A 41 6.79 -4.55 0.78
C VAL A 41 7.76 -3.86 1.76
N PRO A 42 9.01 -4.35 1.97
CA PRO A 42 9.99 -3.63 2.78
C PRO A 42 10.23 -2.18 2.31
N THR A 43 10.40 -1.95 1.01
CA THR A 43 10.60 -0.61 0.46
C THR A 43 9.42 0.32 0.79
N LEU A 44 8.18 -0.16 0.69
CA LEU A 44 6.99 0.62 1.01
C LEU A 44 6.89 0.94 2.51
N LEU A 45 7.29 0.00 3.37
CA LEU A 45 7.34 0.21 4.83
C LEU A 45 8.44 1.20 5.21
N ASP A 46 9.62 1.09 4.62
CA ASP A 46 10.75 2.02 4.81
C ASP A 46 10.43 3.44 4.30
N ALA A 47 9.56 3.54 3.29
CA ALA A 47 9.04 4.82 2.80
C ALA A 47 8.03 5.46 3.79
N GLY A 48 7.54 4.72 4.78
CA GLY A 48 6.67 5.22 5.84
C GLY A 48 5.26 4.64 5.88
N ALA A 49 4.93 3.70 4.98
CA ALA A 49 3.69 2.94 5.08
C ALA A 49 3.65 2.14 6.39
N THR A 50 2.48 2.06 7.01
CA THR A 50 2.26 1.32 8.25
C THR A 50 1.62 -0.05 7.99
N ARG A 51 0.91 -0.18 6.87
CA ARG A 51 0.28 -1.42 6.44
C ARG A 51 0.32 -1.51 4.91
N VAL A 52 0.55 -2.72 4.41
CA VAL A 52 0.52 -3.02 2.98
C VAL A 52 -0.54 -4.09 2.72
N SER A 53 -1.52 -3.77 1.90
CA SER A 53 -2.55 -4.72 1.43
C SER A 53 -2.16 -5.32 0.07
N LEU A 54 -2.83 -6.39 -0.35
CA LEU A 54 -2.62 -7.01 -1.66
C LEU A 54 -3.78 -6.79 -2.64
N GLY A 55 -4.88 -6.15 -2.20
CA GLY A 55 -6.11 -6.07 -2.99
C GLY A 55 -6.51 -7.42 -3.57
N GLN A 56 -6.74 -7.48 -4.87
CA GLN A 56 -7.05 -8.72 -5.59
C GLN A 56 -5.81 -9.52 -6.06
N SER A 57 -4.58 -9.04 -5.84
CA SER A 57 -3.39 -9.62 -6.47
C SER A 57 -3.16 -11.09 -6.12
N ALA A 58 -3.41 -11.50 -4.88
CA ALA A 58 -3.32 -12.92 -4.50
C ALA A 58 -4.36 -13.78 -5.21
N MET A 59 -5.62 -13.32 -5.28
CA MET A 59 -6.70 -14.01 -5.99
C MET A 59 -6.40 -14.15 -7.49
N LEU A 60 -5.97 -13.06 -8.14
CA LEU A 60 -5.63 -13.07 -9.56
C LEU A 60 -4.40 -13.96 -9.87
N ALA A 61 -3.42 -13.99 -8.97
CA ALA A 61 -2.29 -14.90 -9.11
C ALA A 61 -2.75 -16.36 -9.11
N VAL A 62 -3.69 -16.73 -8.22
CA VAL A 62 -4.28 -18.07 -8.22
C VAL A 62 -5.06 -18.32 -9.52
N LEU A 63 -5.95 -17.40 -9.91
CA LEU A 63 -6.77 -17.56 -11.12
C LEU A 63 -5.92 -17.71 -12.40
N GLY A 64 -4.77 -17.03 -12.49
CA GLY A 64 -3.84 -17.16 -13.62
C GLY A 64 -2.99 -18.43 -13.61
N ASN A 65 -3.03 -19.23 -12.54
CA ASN A 65 -2.32 -20.50 -12.40
C ASN A 65 -3.26 -21.72 -12.29
N THR A 66 -4.58 -21.52 -12.33
CA THR A 66 -5.54 -22.63 -12.51
C THR A 66 -5.65 -22.92 -14.00
N ASP A 67 -4.87 -23.90 -14.47
CA ASP A 67 -4.77 -24.46 -15.83
C ASP A 67 -5.79 -23.96 -16.88
N THR A 68 -5.28 -23.23 -17.88
CA THR A 68 -5.78 -23.21 -19.27
C THR A 68 -5.01 -24.22 -20.10
#